data_AF-A0A372R215-F1
#
_entry.id   AF-A0A372R215-F1
#
_cell.length_a   1.000
_cell.length_b   1.000
_cell.length_c   1.000
_cell.angle_alpha   90.00
_cell.angle_beta   90.00
_cell.angle_gamma   90.00
#
_symmetry.space_group_name_H-M   'P 1'
#
loop_
_entity.id
_entity.type
_entity.pdbx_description
1 polymer ?
#
loop_
_entity_poly.entity_id
_entity_poly.type
_entity_poly.pdbx_seq_one_letter_code
_entity_poly.pdbx_strand_id
1 'polypeptide(L)'
;MFAVNKIKNIQESKDLKYYIYWDGKRVDRHIRKFIDNICLNCTTSTINDRFIKHLKLTNNLLPTLEIMKERRYDLYGDVKCRMCLEENEDDDHIIYCQQLRDKWLVVANNTRHKCDQMLKDLLSQEKYFQLN
;
A
#
# COMPACT_ATOMS: atom_id res chain seq x y z
N MET A 1 1.98 12.57 -13.31
CA MET A 1 0.52 12.64 -13.53
C MET A 1 0.19 11.88 -14.81
N PHE A 2 -0.66 10.85 -14.76
CA PHE A 2 -1.06 10.10 -15.96
C PHE A 2 -2.14 10.88 -16.72
N ALA A 3 -1.99 10.97 -18.05
CA ALA A 3 -3.00 11.57 -18.92
C ALA A 3 -3.63 10.49 -19.81
N VAL A 4 -4.95 10.36 -19.76
CA VAL A 4 -5.72 9.43 -20.61
C VAL A 4 -6.44 10.24 -21.67
N ASN A 5 -6.02 10.09 -22.93
CA ASN A 5 -6.63 10.80 -24.06
C ASN A 5 -7.58 9.88 -24.82
N LYS A 6 -8.85 10.29 -24.95
CA LYS A 6 -9.89 9.59 -25.70
C LYS A 6 -9.95 10.14 -27.12
N ILE A 7 -9.70 9.30 -28.13
CA ILE A 7 -9.99 9.64 -29.53
C ILE A 7 -11.39 9.12 -29.87
N LYS A 8 -12.27 9.98 -30.37
CA LYS A 8 -13.59 9.61 -30.90
C LYS A 8 -13.51 9.39 -32.42
N ASN A 9 -14.41 8.52 -32.91
CA ASN A 9 -14.87 8.27 -34.30
C ASN A 9 -14.09 7.19 -35.09
N ILE A 10 -14.69 6.17 -35.75
CA ILE A 10 -16.03 5.93 -36.33
C ILE A 10 -16.34 4.40 -36.34
N GLN A 11 -17.64 4.08 -36.14
CA GLN A 11 -18.41 2.86 -36.50
C GLN A 11 -17.81 1.45 -36.33
N GLU A 12 -18.61 0.59 -35.68
CA GLU A 12 -18.48 -0.86 -35.42
C GLU A 12 -17.75 -1.26 -34.13
N SER A 13 -18.44 -2.10 -33.36
CA SER A 13 -18.06 -2.65 -32.06
C SER A 13 -16.69 -3.32 -32.10
N LYS A 14 -15.64 -2.58 -31.76
CA LYS A 14 -14.33 -3.12 -31.40
C LYS A 14 -13.88 -2.38 -30.17
N ASP A 15 -13.55 -3.13 -29.12
CA ASP A 15 -13.19 -2.65 -27.80
C ASP A 15 -12.43 -1.31 -27.84
N LEU A 16 -12.92 -0.33 -27.09
CA LEU A 16 -12.28 0.98 -26.95
C LEU A 16 -10.83 0.76 -26.50
N LYS A 17 -9.89 0.89 -27.43
CA LYS A 17 -8.47 0.68 -27.16
C LYS A 17 -7.86 1.97 -26.61
N TYR A 18 -7.74 2.04 -25.29
CA TYR A 18 -7.08 3.16 -24.61
C TYR A 18 -5.56 2.97 -24.67
N TYR A 19 -4.86 3.97 -25.21
CA TYR A 19 -3.40 3.99 -25.21
C TYR A 19 -2.87 4.80 -24.02
N ILE A 20 -2.02 4.18 -23.20
CA ILE A 20 -1.42 4.81 -22.02
C ILE A 20 -0.07 5.43 -22.43
N TYR A 21 0.11 6.71 -22.07
CA TYR A 21 1.32 7.49 -22.30
C TYR A 21 1.91 7.97 -20.97
N TRP A 22 3.24 7.98 -20.87
CA TRP A 22 4.00 8.57 -19.77
C TRP A 22 5.15 9.39 -20.36
N ASP A 23 5.24 10.66 -19.99
CA ASP A 23 6.23 11.61 -20.53
C ASP A 23 6.28 11.63 -22.08
N GLY A 24 5.11 11.69 -22.72
CA GLY A 24 4.97 11.65 -24.18
C GLY A 24 5.29 10.30 -24.84
N LYS A 25 5.80 9.31 -24.10
CA LYS A 25 6.14 7.98 -24.63
C LYS A 25 5.00 7.00 -24.39
N ARG A 26 4.65 6.24 -25.43
CA ARG A 26 3.66 5.16 -25.34
C ARG A 26 4.23 4.02 -24.49
N VAL A 27 3.62 3.80 -23.33
CA VAL A 27 4.08 2.79 -22.36
C VAL A 27 3.33 1.46 -22.48
N ASP A 28 2.25 1.40 -23.26
CA ASP A 28 1.45 0.18 -23.55
C ASP A 28 2.30 -1.06 -23.77
N ARG A 29 3.29 -1.05 -24.67
CA ARG A 29 4.08 -2.25 -24.98
C ARG A 29 4.89 -2.74 -23.77
N HIS A 30 5.45 -1.82 -22.99
CA HIS A 30 6.28 -2.16 -21.83
C HIS A 30 5.41 -2.61 -20.66
N ILE A 31 4.29 -1.91 -20.43
CA ILE A 31 3.28 -2.30 -19.44
C ILE A 31 2.68 -3.66 -19.80
N ARG A 32 2.37 -3.91 -21.08
CA ARG A 32 1.84 -5.19 -21.56
C ARG A 32 2.86 -6.31 -21.41
N LYS A 33 4.12 -6.11 -21.81
CA LYS A 33 5.18 -7.11 -21.55
C LYS A 33 5.39 -7.39 -20.07
N PHE A 34 5.30 -6.37 -19.23
CA PHE A 34 5.36 -6.50 -17.77
C PHE A 34 4.17 -7.31 -17.24
N ILE A 35 2.94 -6.95 -17.64
CA ILE A 35 1.71 -7.66 -17.29
C ILE A 35 1.74 -9.10 -17.79
N ASP A 36 2.16 -9.34 -19.04
CA ASP A 36 2.23 -10.68 -19.64
C ASP A 36 3.26 -11.55 -18.91
N ASN A 37 4.46 -11.02 -18.63
CA ASN A 37 5.48 -11.73 -17.86
C ASN A 37 5.01 -12.05 -16.43
N ILE A 38 4.27 -11.13 -15.82
CA ILE A 38 3.73 -11.31 -14.47
C ILE A 38 2.54 -12.30 -14.45
N CYS A 39 1.62 -12.20 -15.40
CA CYS A 39 0.48 -13.11 -15.54
C CYS A 39 0.94 -14.53 -15.87
N LEU A 40 2.01 -14.70 -16.66
CA LEU A 40 2.62 -16.00 -16.92
C LEU A 40 3.12 -16.69 -15.64
N ASN A 41 3.53 -15.90 -14.64
CA ASN A 41 3.97 -16.42 -13.35
C ASN A 41 2.82 -16.62 -12.34
N CYS A 42 1.62 -16.10 -12.61
CA CYS A 42 0.43 -16.29 -11.77
C CYS A 42 -0.26 -17.63 -12.07
N THR A 43 0.47 -18.72 -11.90
CA THR A 43 0.02 -20.09 -12.22
C THR A 43 -0.90 -20.71 -11.17
N THR A 44 -1.04 -20.07 -10.01
CA THR A 44 -1.89 -20.52 -8.90
C THR A 44 -2.62 -19.34 -8.26
N SER A 45 -3.76 -19.62 -7.61
CA SER A 45 -4.51 -18.61 -6.84
C SER A 45 -3.63 -17.93 -5.80
N THR A 46 -2.77 -18.68 -5.12
CA THR A 46 -1.87 -18.17 -4.09
C THR A 46 -0.83 -17.18 -4.63
N ILE A 47 -0.28 -17.44 -5.82
CA ILE A 47 0.67 -16.52 -6.47
C ILE A 47 -0.07 -15.25 -6.93
N ASN A 48 -1.26 -15.43 -7.51
CA ASN A 48 -2.12 -14.32 -7.90
C ASN A 48 -2.49 -13.42 -6.71
N ASP A 49 -2.91 -13.99 -5.58
CA ASP A 49 -3.27 -13.24 -4.38
C ASP A 49 -2.09 -12.43 -3.83
N ARG A 50 -0.90 -13.04 -3.82
CA ARG A 50 0.34 -12.36 -3.40
C ARG A 50 0.68 -11.20 -4.34
N PHE A 51 0.53 -11.41 -5.65
CA PHE A 51 0.77 -10.39 -6.65
C PHE A 51 -0.23 -9.23 -6.52
N ILE A 52 -1.52 -9.51 -6.44
CA ILE A 52 -2.56 -8.50 -6.26
C ILE A 52 -2.35 -7.72 -4.95
N LYS A 53 -1.98 -8.41 -3.87
CA LYS A 53 -1.62 -7.75 -2.60
C LYS A 53 -0.44 -6.80 -2.79
N HIS A 54 0.62 -7.24 -3.47
CA HIS A 54 1.79 -6.40 -3.73
C HIS A 54 1.43 -5.18 -4.59
N LEU A 55 0.66 -5.36 -5.66
CA LEU A 55 0.24 -4.26 -6.53
C LEU A 55 -0.64 -3.25 -5.78
N LYS A 56 -1.58 -3.74 -4.95
CA LYS A 56 -2.40 -2.88 -4.10
C LYS A 56 -1.57 -2.11 -3.08
N LEU A 57 -0.60 -2.76 -2.43
CA LEU A 57 0.32 -2.12 -1.48
C LEU A 57 1.13 -1.00 -2.14
N THR A 58 1.81 -1.31 -3.26
CA THR A 58 2.70 -0.36 -3.93
C THR A 58 1.97 0.87 -4.49
N ASN A 59 0.66 0.75 -4.77
CA ASN A 59 -0.15 1.86 -5.28
C ASN A 59 -1.03 2.50 -4.21
N ASN A 60 -0.86 2.17 -2.92
CA ASN A 60 -1.74 2.63 -1.83
C ASN A 60 -3.24 2.37 -2.13
N LEU A 61 -3.56 1.26 -2.80
CA LEU A 61 -4.92 0.84 -3.15
C LEU A 61 -5.47 -0.22 -2.20
N LEU A 62 -4.82 -0.43 -1.06
CA LEU A 62 -5.42 -1.26 -0.01
C LEU A 62 -6.71 -0.60 0.46
N PRO A 63 -7.76 -1.39 0.76
CA PRO A 63 -9.01 -0.84 1.25
C PRO A 63 -8.84 -0.46 2.73
N THR A 64 -8.12 0.62 3.00
CA THR A 64 -8.05 1.25 4.33
C THR A 64 -9.40 1.91 4.65
N LEU A 65 -9.68 2.13 5.93
CA LEU A 65 -10.94 2.78 6.33
C LEU A 65 -11.07 4.18 5.69
N GLU A 66 -9.97 4.93 5.60
CA GLU A 66 -9.91 6.22 4.90
C GLU A 66 -10.35 6.09 3.43
N ILE A 67 -9.77 5.16 2.66
CA ILE A 67 -10.14 4.90 1.26
C ILE A 67 -11.58 4.40 1.13
N MET A 68 -12.08 3.63 2.10
CA MET A 68 -13.47 3.19 2.13
C MET A 68 -14.42 4.38 2.33
N LYS A 69 -14.09 5.29 3.26
CA LYS A 69 -14.85 6.53 3.51
C LYS A 69 -14.89 7.43 2.28
N GLU A 70 -13.77 7.60 1.58
CA GLU A 70 -13.70 8.37 0.33
C GLU A 70 -14.65 7.83 -0.75
N ARG A 71 -14.77 6.50 -0.84
CA ARG A 71 -15.56 5.84 -1.90
C ARG A 71 -17.05 5.73 -1.55
N ARG A 72 -17.38 5.49 -0.28
CA ARG A 72 -18.73 5.20 0.23
C ARG A 72 -18.93 5.76 1.63
N TYR A 73 -18.92 7.09 1.75
CA TYR A 73 -19.10 7.77 3.03
C TYR A 73 -20.44 7.42 3.70
N ASP A 74 -21.47 7.17 2.91
CA ASP A 74 -22.80 6.73 3.38
C ASP A 74 -22.77 5.42 4.17
N LEU A 75 -21.78 4.56 3.91
CA LEU A 75 -21.61 3.28 4.60
C LEU A 75 -20.53 3.31 5.69
N TYR A 76 -19.54 4.19 5.56
CA TYR A 76 -18.32 4.13 6.38
C TYR A 76 -17.99 5.41 7.14
N GLY A 77 -18.74 6.50 6.95
CA GLY A 77 -18.42 7.83 7.49
C GLY A 77 -18.40 7.89 9.01
N ASP A 78 -19.28 7.13 9.66
CA ASP A 78 -19.49 7.09 11.11
C ASP A 78 -18.99 5.80 11.77
N VAL A 79 -18.16 5.01 11.06
CA VAL A 79 -17.52 3.81 11.61
C VAL A 79 -16.83 4.16 12.91
N LYS A 80 -17.27 3.53 13.99
CA LYS A 80 -16.74 3.74 15.34
C LYS A 80 -15.43 3.01 15.53
N CYS A 81 -14.54 3.61 16.32
CA CYS A 81 -13.32 2.94 16.74
C CYS A 81 -13.66 1.63 17.43
N ARG A 82 -13.06 0.54 16.96
CA ARG A 82 -13.34 -0.80 17.52
C ARG A 82 -12.97 -0.95 18.99
N MET A 83 -12.11 -0.07 19.50
CA MET A 83 -11.56 -0.17 20.86
C MET A 83 -12.39 0.59 21.89
N CYS A 84 -12.83 1.81 21.59
CA CYS A 84 -13.66 2.60 22.52
C CYS A 84 -15.14 2.55 22.19
N LEU A 85 -15.52 2.30 20.92
CA LEU A 85 -16.90 2.32 20.41
C LEU A 85 -17.64 3.67 20.56
N GLU A 86 -16.95 4.74 20.94
CA GLU A 86 -17.54 6.06 21.20
C GLU A 86 -17.28 7.04 20.04
N GLU A 87 -16.01 7.28 19.75
CA GLU A 87 -15.57 8.18 18.69
C GLU A 87 -15.49 7.46 17.35
N ASN A 88 -15.58 8.23 16.26
CA ASN A 88 -15.38 7.69 14.92
C ASN A 88 -13.90 7.28 14.76
N GLU A 89 -13.67 6.18 14.05
CA GLU A 89 -12.32 5.71 13.77
C GLU A 89 -11.71 6.54 12.64
N ASP A 90 -10.69 7.32 12.96
CA ASP A 90 -9.78 7.95 12.01
C ASP A 90 -8.33 7.80 12.51
N ASP A 91 -7.38 8.25 11.69
CA ASP A 91 -5.95 8.08 11.99
C ASP A 91 -5.55 8.79 13.29
N ASP A 92 -6.10 9.98 13.54
CA ASP A 92 -5.85 10.75 14.76
C ASP A 92 -6.41 9.99 15.98
N HIS A 93 -7.66 9.54 15.91
CA HIS A 93 -8.28 8.79 16.99
C HIS A 93 -7.52 7.49 17.27
N ILE A 94 -7.07 6.74 16.26
CA ILE A 94 -6.29 5.50 16.47
C ILE A 94 -4.98 5.77 17.24
N ILE A 95 -4.35 6.92 17.02
CA ILE A 95 -3.13 7.32 17.74
C ILE A 95 -3.44 7.69 19.19
N TYR A 96 -4.51 8.44 19.44
CA TYR A 96 -4.81 9.02 20.76
C TYR A 96 -5.85 8.25 21.58
N CYS A 97 -6.46 7.20 21.03
CA CYS A 97 -7.48 6.40 21.69
C CYS A 97 -6.96 5.84 23.01
N GLN A 98 -7.62 6.20 24.10
CA GLN A 98 -7.22 5.80 25.45
C GLN A 98 -7.14 4.28 25.59
N GLN A 99 -8.06 3.55 24.94
CA GLN A 99 -8.13 2.09 24.97
C GLN A 99 -6.98 1.41 24.17
N LEU A 100 -6.25 2.17 23.36
CA LEU A 100 -5.07 1.70 22.63
C LEU A 100 -3.74 2.03 23.35
N ARG A 101 -3.77 2.85 24.40
CA ARG A 101 -2.56 3.35 25.10
C ARG A 101 -1.57 2.24 25.47
N ASP A 102 -2.05 1.18 26.11
CA ASP A 102 -1.18 0.09 26.58
C ASP A 102 -0.58 -0.68 25.40
N LYS A 103 -1.34 -0.86 24.31
CA LYS A 103 -0.85 -1.48 23.08
C LYS A 103 0.24 -0.63 22.43
N TRP A 104 0.04 0.68 22.37
CA TRP A 104 1.04 1.61 21.88
C TRP A 104 2.31 1.60 22.73
N LEU A 105 2.17 1.51 24.06
CA LEU A 105 3.31 1.38 24.97
C LEU A 105 4.12 0.10 24.70
N VAL A 106 3.45 -1.03 24.48
CA VAL A 106 4.11 -2.29 24.10
C VAL A 106 4.86 -2.15 22.78
N VAL A 107 4.23 -1.57 21.76
CA VAL A 107 4.87 -1.33 20.46
C VAL A 107 6.09 -0.43 20.62
N ALA A 108 5.97 0.68 21.35
CA ALA A 108 7.06 1.61 21.58
C ALA A 108 8.24 0.94 22.31
N ASN A 109 7.96 0.15 23.36
CA ASN A 109 8.98 -0.58 24.10
C ASN A 109 9.69 -1.63 23.23
N ASN A 110 8.93 -2.38 22.42
CA ASN A 110 9.49 -3.37 21.50
C ASN A 110 10.36 -2.72 20.42
N THR A 111 9.92 -1.61 19.86
CA THR A 111 10.69 -0.84 18.87
C THR A 111 11.97 -0.30 19.49
N ARG A 112 11.88 0.33 20.67
CA ARG A 112 13.07 0.81 21.41
C ARG A 112 14.07 -0.32 21.65
N HIS A 113 13.60 -1.47 22.14
CA HIS A 113 14.47 -2.61 22.38
C HIS A 113 15.18 -3.08 21.11
N LYS A 114 14.47 -3.19 19.98
CA LYS A 114 15.09 -3.57 18.70
C LYS A 114 16.13 -2.54 18.24
N CYS A 115 15.82 -1.25 18.35
CA CYS A 115 16.78 -0.20 18.02
C CYS A 115 18.03 -0.26 18.89
N ASP A 116 17.88 -0.47 20.20
CA ASP A 116 19.00 -0.61 21.13
C ASP A 116 19.89 -1.81 20.78
N GLN A 117 19.29 -2.94 20.39
CA GLN A 117 20.06 -4.11 19.94
C GLN A 117 20.81 -3.82 18.64
N MET A 118 20.14 -3.23 17.64
CA MET A 118 20.79 -2.85 16.38
C MET A 118 21.97 -1.90 16.61
N LEU A 119 21.82 -0.92 17.50
CA LEU A 119 22.90 0.00 17.86
C LEU A 119 24.08 -0.72 18.53
N LYS A 120 23.82 -1.65 19.46
CA LYS A 120 24.87 -2.46 20.11
C LYS A 120 25.62 -3.34 19.11
N ASP A 121 24.91 -3.94 18.16
CA ASP A 121 25.50 -4.78 17.12
C ASP A 121 26.43 -3.95 16.22
N LEU A 122 26.00 -2.76 15.81
CA LEU A 122 26.81 -1.84 15.01
C LEU A 122 28.08 -1.39 15.75
N LEU A 123 27.96 -1.01 17.02
CA LEU A 123 29.11 -0.59 17.84
C LEU A 123 30.10 -1.74 18.10
N SER A 124 29.59 -2.97 18.25
CA SER A 124 30.43 -4.17 18.42
C SER A 124 31.25 -4.48 17.18
N GLN A 125 30.66 -4.28 15.99
CA GLN A 125 31.36 -4.45 14.72
C GLN A 125 32.48 -3.42 14.55
N GLU A 126 32.22 -2.14 14.87
CA GLU A 126 33.21 -1.06 14.73
C GLU A 126 34.45 -1.29 15.61
N LYS A 127 34.27 -1.78 16.84
CA LYS A 127 35.39 -2.13 17.74
C LYS A 127 36.29 -3.24 17.17
N TYR A 128 35.71 -4.21 16.47
CA TYR A 128 36.47 -5.30 15.85
C TYR A 128 37.35 -4.81 14.68
N PHE A 129 36.93 -3.76 13.98
CA PHE A 129 37.70 -3.14 12.90
C PHE A 129 38.82 -2.20 13.37
N GLN A 130 38.76 -1.68 14.60
CA GLN A 130 39.81 -0.81 15.17
C GLN A 130 40.92 -1.59 15.90
N LEU A 131 40.73 -2.90 16.13
CA LEU A 131 41.68 -3.79 16.83
C LEU A 131 42.51 -4.68 15.89
N ASN A 132 42.21 -4.66 14.59
CA ASN A 132 43.00 -5.29 13.51
C ASN A 132 43.70 -4.22 12.68
#